data_AF-A0A392PAB0-F1
#
_entry.id   AF-A0A392PAB0-F1
#
_cell.length_a   1.000
_cell.length_b   1.000
_cell.length_c   1.000
_cell.angle_alpha   90.00
_cell.angle_beta   90.00
_cell.angle_gamma   90.00
#
_symmetry.space_group_name_H-M   'P 1'
#
loop_
_entity.id
_entity.type
_entity.pdbx_description
1 polymer ?
#
loop_
_entity_poly.entity_id
_entity_poly.type
_entity_poly.pdbx_seq_one_letter_code
_entity_poly.pdbx_strand_id
1 'polypeptide(L)'
;MSSAPEGKRLEEELSYPILIAERIRSAVDETDSFKLECSEVWKQVERLLQMLRTVVRFAATTPLYERPVRRVTAETAKNLERALTLVRKCKRRSILHRVVTIVSAADFRKVLSYLDASVGDMKWLLSIIDGESGSGINLALPPIASNDPILSWVWSFIGSIQMGQLNDKIEGTNELASLAQDNDRNKKIIVEEGGVSPLLKLLKEATSPTAQIAAATCLCYLANDLERVRVIV
;
A
#
# COMPACT_ATOMS: atom_id res chain seq x y z
N MET A 1 -24.94 -19.50 4.14
CA MET A 1 -23.90 -18.64 4.73
C MET A 1 -22.56 -19.15 4.23
N SER A 2 -22.08 -18.60 3.10
CA SER A 2 -20.75 -18.93 2.59
C SER A 2 -19.76 -18.06 3.35
N SER A 3 -18.92 -18.67 4.18
CA SER A 3 -17.78 -18.00 4.79
C SER A 3 -16.91 -17.42 3.67
N ALA A 4 -16.75 -16.09 3.65
CA ALA A 4 -15.70 -15.46 2.87
C ALA A 4 -14.35 -16.14 3.26
N PRO A 5 -13.42 -16.32 2.32
CA PRO A 5 -12.12 -16.88 2.68
C PRO A 5 -11.52 -15.96 3.75
N GLU A 6 -11.17 -16.51 4.90
CA GLU A 6 -10.43 -15.80 5.93
C GLU A 6 -9.16 -15.25 5.26
N GLY A 7 -9.17 -13.96 4.95
CA GLY A 7 -8.01 -13.27 4.42
C GLY A 7 -6.85 -13.49 5.37
N LYS A 8 -5.63 -13.62 4.84
CA LYS A 8 -4.43 -13.72 5.67
C LYS A 8 -4.45 -12.60 6.71
N ARG A 9 -4.03 -12.91 7.94
CA ARG A 9 -3.96 -11.91 8.99
C ARG A 9 -3.01 -10.78 8.56
N LEU A 10 -3.36 -9.51 8.85
CA LEU A 10 -2.56 -8.36 8.40
C LEU A 10 -1.10 -8.49 8.90
N GLU A 11 -0.94 -9.04 10.10
CA GLU A 11 0.34 -9.34 10.73
C GLU A 11 1.18 -10.32 9.90
N GLU A 12 0.57 -11.35 9.31
CA GLU A 12 1.26 -12.32 8.45
C GLU A 12 1.71 -11.67 7.15
N GLU A 13 0.86 -10.81 6.57
CA GLU A 13 1.20 -10.09 5.34
C GLU A 13 2.35 -9.09 5.56
N LEU A 14 2.37 -8.39 6.70
CA LEU A 14 3.46 -7.47 7.05
C LEU A 14 4.75 -8.19 7.45
N SER A 15 4.65 -9.37 8.07
CA SER A 15 5.82 -10.16 8.51
C SER A 15 6.58 -10.76 7.32
N TYR A 16 5.89 -11.11 6.24
CA TYR A 16 6.48 -11.77 5.08
C TYR A 16 7.59 -10.94 4.39
N PRO A 17 7.38 -9.69 3.93
CA PRO A 17 8.43 -8.90 3.29
C PRO A 17 9.59 -8.58 4.25
N ILE A 18 9.34 -8.45 5.56
CA ILE A 18 10.39 -8.30 6.58
C ILE A 18 11.29 -9.54 6.57
N LEU A 19 10.70 -10.75 6.58
CA LEU A 19 11.46 -12.00 6.49
C LEU A 19 12.29 -12.09 5.20
N ILE A 20 11.73 -11.67 4.06
CA ILE A 20 12.45 -11.67 2.78
C ILE A 20 13.62 -10.68 2.81
N ALA A 21 13.42 -9.46 3.33
CA ALA A 21 14.48 -8.47 3.49
C ALA A 21 15.63 -9.00 4.35
N GLU A 22 15.31 -9.69 5.46
CA GLU A 22 16.33 -10.32 6.32
C GLU A 22 17.09 -11.45 5.61
N ARG A 23 16.41 -12.23 4.76
CA ARG A 23 17.07 -13.23 3.90
C ARG A 23 17.99 -12.60 2.86
N ILE A 24 17.65 -11.41 2.35
CA ILE A 24 18.53 -10.67 1.44
C ILE A 24 19.78 -10.23 2.19
N ARG A 25 19.67 -9.72 3.41
CA ARG A 25 20.82 -9.35 4.26
C ARG A 25 21.84 -10.48 4.32
N SER A 26 21.40 -11.66 4.77
CA SER A 26 22.27 -12.84 4.86
C SER A 26 22.82 -13.27 3.50
N ALA A 27 22.02 -13.16 2.43
CA ALA A 27 22.47 -13.53 1.10
C ALA A 27 23.56 -12.59 0.55
N VAL A 28 23.51 -11.29 0.90
CA VAL A 28 24.52 -10.29 0.50
C VAL A 28 25.86 -10.56 1.18
N ASP A 29 25.84 -10.92 2.47
CA ASP A 29 27.05 -11.26 3.25
C ASP A 29 27.81 -12.48 2.67
N GLU A 30 27.09 -13.39 1.99
CA GLU A 30 27.63 -14.61 1.41
C GLU A 30 28.02 -14.46 -0.08
N THR A 31 28.02 -13.26 -0.65
CA THR A 31 28.31 -13.05 -2.08
C THR A 31 29.81 -13.12 -2.41
N ASP A 32 30.14 -13.79 -3.52
CA ASP A 32 31.51 -13.93 -4.03
C ASP A 32 31.78 -13.02 -5.23
N SER A 33 30.73 -12.56 -5.91
CA SER A 33 30.77 -11.74 -7.13
C SER A 33 29.80 -10.56 -7.02
N PHE A 34 30.00 -9.52 -7.83
CA PHE A 34 29.14 -8.31 -7.87
C PHE A 34 28.89 -7.69 -6.48
N LYS A 35 29.94 -7.63 -5.63
CA LYS A 35 29.81 -7.22 -4.22
C LYS A 35 29.31 -5.78 -4.07
N LEU A 36 29.74 -4.87 -4.94
CA LEU A 36 29.33 -3.47 -4.92
C LEU A 36 27.85 -3.34 -5.29
N GLU A 37 27.42 -4.04 -6.34
CA GLU A 37 26.03 -4.02 -6.79
C GLU A 37 25.09 -4.69 -5.78
N CYS A 38 25.52 -5.79 -5.15
CA CYS A 38 24.77 -6.43 -4.08
C CYS A 38 24.66 -5.53 -2.83
N SER A 39 25.72 -4.79 -2.50
CA SER A 39 25.69 -3.78 -1.43
C SER A 39 24.70 -2.66 -1.73
N GLU A 40 24.61 -2.20 -2.98
CA GLU A 40 23.63 -1.19 -3.38
C GLU A 40 22.18 -1.70 -3.31
N VAL A 41 21.94 -2.94 -3.73
CA VAL A 41 20.65 -3.61 -3.52
C VAL A 41 20.30 -3.66 -2.03
N TRP A 42 21.27 -4.02 -1.17
CA TRP A 42 21.05 -4.06 0.27
C TRP A 42 20.62 -2.71 0.85
N LYS A 43 21.28 -1.59 0.47
CA LYS A 43 20.91 -0.26 0.98
C LYS A 43 19.43 0.08 0.73
N GLN A 44 18.91 -0.25 -0.45
CA GLN A 44 17.49 -0.02 -0.76
C GLN A 44 16.57 -0.97 0.03
N VAL A 45 16.97 -2.23 0.18
CA VAL A 45 16.23 -3.22 0.98
C VAL A 45 16.21 -2.84 2.46
N GLU A 46 17.31 -2.33 3.00
CA GLU A 46 17.41 -1.86 4.39
C GLU A 46 16.46 -0.70 4.64
N ARG A 47 16.37 0.26 3.70
CA ARG A 47 15.40 1.34 3.77
C ARG A 47 13.96 0.81 3.81
N LEU A 48 13.62 -0.11 2.91
CA LEU A 48 12.29 -0.75 2.88
C LEU A 48 11.99 -1.50 4.18
N LEU A 49 12.97 -2.22 4.71
CA LEU A 49 12.86 -2.94 5.99
C LEU A 49 12.50 -2.00 7.14
N GLN A 50 13.14 -0.82 7.22
CA GLN A 50 12.79 0.17 8.24
C GLN A 50 11.36 0.71 8.07
N MET A 51 10.94 0.99 6.83
CA MET A 51 9.59 1.46 6.54
C MET A 51 8.53 0.41 6.89
N LEU A 52 8.76 -0.86 6.54
CA LEU A 52 7.88 -1.98 6.90
C LEU A 52 7.75 -2.13 8.42
N ARG A 53 8.86 -2.02 9.16
CA ARG A 53 8.83 -2.03 10.63
C ARG A 53 8.02 -0.86 11.20
N THR A 54 8.10 0.33 10.59
CA THR A 54 7.27 1.47 10.97
C THR A 54 5.79 1.17 10.77
N VAL A 55 5.39 0.59 9.62
CA VAL A 55 4.00 0.18 9.39
C VAL A 55 3.51 -0.83 10.43
N VAL A 56 4.34 -1.82 10.79
CA VAL A 56 4.01 -2.79 11.86
C VAL A 56 3.78 -2.10 13.21
N ARG A 57 4.58 -1.09 13.55
CA ARG A 57 4.39 -0.33 14.80
C ARG A 57 3.05 0.41 14.80
N PHE A 58 2.69 1.06 13.69
CA PHE A 58 1.39 1.72 13.56
C PHE A 58 0.22 0.73 13.64
N ALA A 59 0.32 -0.42 12.98
CA ALA A 59 -0.71 -1.45 13.02
C ALA A 59 -0.96 -2.01 14.45
N ALA A 60 0.04 -1.92 15.33
CA ALA A 60 -0.10 -2.35 16.72
C ALA A 60 -0.78 -1.31 17.63
N THR A 61 -0.80 -0.03 17.23
CA THR A 61 -1.32 1.07 18.07
C THR A 61 -2.64 1.64 17.58
N THR A 62 -2.90 1.61 16.27
CA THR A 62 -4.10 2.22 15.67
C THR A 62 -4.70 1.33 14.58
N PRO A 63 -6.04 1.30 14.43
CA PRO A 63 -6.68 0.68 13.27
C PRO A 63 -6.23 1.36 11.98
N LEU A 64 -5.73 0.57 11.03
CA LEU A 64 -5.26 1.08 9.74
C LEU A 64 -6.28 0.87 8.63
N TYR A 65 -6.17 1.71 7.61
CA TYR A 65 -6.83 1.44 6.34
C TYR A 65 -6.13 0.27 5.62
N GLU A 66 -6.59 -0.95 5.85
CA GLU A 66 -5.85 -2.16 5.47
C GLU A 66 -5.66 -2.37 3.96
N ARG A 67 -6.60 -1.93 3.12
CA ARG A 67 -6.57 -2.24 1.68
C ARG A 67 -5.30 -1.75 0.97
N PRO A 68 -4.92 -0.46 1.05
CA PRO A 68 -3.65 0.00 0.49
C PRO A 68 -2.44 -0.62 1.20
N VAL A 69 -2.51 -0.84 2.53
CA VAL A 69 -1.43 -1.50 3.28
C VAL A 69 -1.12 -2.88 2.68
N ARG A 70 -2.13 -3.72 2.53
CA ARG A 70 -2.00 -5.08 1.97
C ARG A 70 -1.44 -5.06 0.55
N ARG A 71 -1.99 -4.19 -0.31
CA ARG A 71 -1.59 -4.10 -1.72
C ARG A 71 -0.15 -3.62 -1.90
N VAL A 72 0.26 -2.57 -1.18
CA VAL A 72 1.64 -2.03 -1.19
C VAL A 72 2.63 -3.03 -0.60
N THR A 73 2.26 -3.67 0.52
CA THR A 73 3.10 -4.69 1.19
C THR A 73 3.32 -5.90 0.29
N ALA A 74 2.28 -6.37 -0.42
CA ALA A 74 2.37 -7.48 -1.34
C ALA A 74 3.26 -7.19 -2.56
N GLU A 75 3.13 -6.01 -3.20
CA GLU A 75 4.01 -5.66 -4.32
C GLU A 75 5.46 -5.41 -3.85
N THR A 76 5.63 -4.87 -2.64
CA THR A 76 6.96 -4.76 -2.01
C THR A 76 7.58 -6.14 -1.81
N ALA A 77 6.85 -7.11 -1.26
CA ALA A 77 7.34 -8.48 -1.07
C ALA A 77 7.80 -9.12 -2.39
N LYS A 78 7.00 -8.98 -3.45
CA LYS A 78 7.33 -9.48 -4.79
C LYS A 78 8.61 -8.85 -5.36
N ASN A 79 8.82 -7.55 -5.13
CA ASN A 79 10.04 -6.86 -5.54
C ASN A 79 11.26 -7.30 -4.71
N LEU A 80 11.08 -7.55 -3.40
CA LEU A 80 12.12 -8.13 -2.55
C LEU A 80 12.47 -9.57 -2.98
N GLU A 81 11.50 -10.40 -3.37
CA GLU A 81 11.77 -11.75 -3.90
C GLU A 81 12.62 -11.73 -5.18
N ARG A 82 12.34 -10.77 -6.08
CA ARG A 82 13.14 -10.53 -7.28
C ARG A 82 14.58 -10.15 -6.91
N ALA A 83 14.75 -9.26 -5.94
CA ALA A 83 16.06 -8.88 -5.43
C ALA A 83 16.80 -10.07 -4.79
N LEU A 84 16.14 -10.85 -3.95
CA LEU A 84 16.71 -12.05 -3.32
C LEU A 84 17.16 -13.08 -4.36
N THR A 85 16.35 -13.28 -5.41
CA THR A 85 16.69 -14.19 -6.51
C THR A 85 17.95 -13.75 -7.25
N LEU A 86 18.12 -12.44 -7.47
CA LEU A 86 19.32 -11.88 -8.10
C LEU A 86 20.55 -12.02 -7.20
N VAL A 87 20.46 -11.61 -5.94
CA VAL A 87 21.57 -11.68 -4.97
C VAL A 87 22.05 -13.12 -4.79
N ARG A 88 21.14 -14.10 -4.70
CA ARG A 88 21.49 -15.53 -4.59
C ARG A 88 22.29 -16.08 -5.76
N LYS A 89 22.21 -15.46 -6.96
CA LYS A 89 23.03 -15.85 -8.12
C LYS A 89 24.47 -15.34 -8.03
N CYS A 90 24.76 -14.42 -7.11
CA CYS A 90 26.08 -13.82 -6.94
C CYS A 90 27.00 -14.63 -6.00
N LYS A 91 26.47 -15.67 -5.34
CA LYS A 91 27.21 -16.66 -4.56
C LYS A 91 27.73 -17.80 -5.46
N ARG A 92 28.99 -18.23 -5.29
CA ARG A 92 29.51 -19.40 -6.02
C ARG A 92 28.77 -20.66 -5.55
N ARG A 93 28.03 -21.29 -6.46
CA ARG A 93 27.57 -22.68 -6.26
C ARG A 93 28.69 -23.63 -6.67
N SER A 94 28.81 -24.75 -5.95
CA SER A 94 29.78 -25.81 -6.19
C SER A 94 29.74 -26.31 -7.64
N ILE A 95 30.89 -26.85 -8.09
CA ILE A 95 31.29 -27.17 -9.47
C ILE A 95 30.26 -28.00 -10.28
N LEU A 96 29.33 -28.70 -9.62
CA LEU A 96 28.34 -29.60 -10.23
C LEU A 96 27.09 -28.92 -10.83
N HIS A 97 26.82 -27.64 -10.55
CA HIS A 97 25.62 -26.94 -11.03
C HIS A 97 25.92 -25.78 -11.99
N ARG A 98 26.92 -25.96 -12.85
CA ARG A 98 27.42 -24.99 -13.85
C ARG A 98 26.44 -24.70 -14.99
N VAL A 99 25.15 -24.52 -14.71
CA VAL A 99 24.22 -23.82 -15.60
C VAL A 99 24.41 -22.33 -15.31
N VAL A 100 25.17 -21.66 -16.18
CA VAL A 100 25.55 -20.26 -16.03
C VAL A 100 24.31 -19.38 -16.17
N THR A 101 23.62 -19.07 -15.07
CA THR A 101 22.79 -17.87 -15.04
C THR A 101 23.72 -16.67 -15.11
N ILE A 102 23.88 -16.10 -16.31
CA ILE A 102 24.64 -14.88 -16.54
C ILE A 102 23.92 -13.76 -15.78
N VAL A 103 24.57 -13.21 -14.76
CA VAL A 103 24.14 -11.98 -14.09
C VAL A 103 24.77 -10.81 -14.82
N SER A 104 23.97 -9.81 -15.17
CA SER A 104 24.41 -8.61 -15.88
C SER A 104 24.16 -7.34 -15.07
N ALA A 105 24.86 -6.26 -15.41
CA ALA A 105 24.56 -4.93 -14.89
C ALA A 105 23.13 -4.46 -15.22
N ALA A 106 22.51 -4.98 -16.30
CA ALA A 106 21.12 -4.68 -16.62
C ALA A 106 20.14 -5.33 -15.62
N ASP A 107 20.45 -6.52 -15.10
CA ASP A 107 19.62 -7.18 -14.08
C ASP A 107 19.59 -6.39 -12.78
N PHE A 108 20.76 -5.90 -12.35
CA PHE A 108 20.86 -5.03 -11.17
C PHE A 108 20.10 -3.72 -11.35
N ARG A 109 20.26 -3.03 -12.48
CA ARG A 109 19.50 -1.80 -12.77
C ARG A 109 17.99 -2.06 -12.72
N LYS A 110 17.53 -3.18 -13.27
CA LYS A 110 16.11 -3.56 -13.24
C LYS A 110 15.62 -3.81 -11.81
N VAL A 111 16.34 -4.60 -11.01
CA VAL A 111 15.99 -4.84 -9.61
C VAL A 111 15.99 -3.55 -8.80
N LEU A 112 17.00 -2.71 -8.95
CA LEU A 112 17.06 -1.41 -8.26
C LEU A 112 15.87 -0.53 -8.63
N SER A 113 15.46 -0.50 -9.90
CA SER A 113 14.25 0.25 -10.30
C SER A 113 12.97 -0.25 -9.63
N TYR A 114 12.84 -1.57 -9.43
CA TYR A 114 11.71 -2.14 -8.68
C TYR A 114 11.75 -1.78 -7.20
N LEU A 115 12.94 -1.79 -6.58
CA LEU A 115 13.08 -1.40 -5.18
C LEU A 115 12.81 0.09 -4.98
N ASP A 116 13.25 0.94 -5.90
CA ASP A 116 12.98 2.39 -5.86
C ASP A 116 11.48 2.69 -6.01
N ALA A 117 10.77 1.95 -6.87
CA ALA A 117 9.32 2.00 -6.96
C ALA A 117 8.66 1.59 -5.63
N SER A 118 9.06 0.47 -5.02
CA SER A 118 8.57 0.06 -3.69
C SER A 118 8.83 1.11 -2.61
N VAL A 119 9.98 1.81 -2.67
CA VAL A 119 10.29 2.91 -1.74
C VAL A 119 9.31 4.07 -1.93
N GLY A 120 8.97 4.40 -3.18
CA GLY A 120 7.93 5.38 -3.50
C GLY A 120 6.57 4.99 -2.92
N ASP A 121 6.15 3.74 -3.13
CA ASP A 121 4.88 3.22 -2.64
C ASP A 121 4.80 3.25 -1.10
N MET A 122 5.87 2.81 -0.43
CA MET A 122 5.94 2.80 1.03
C MET A 122 5.98 4.22 1.62
N LYS A 123 6.58 5.19 0.93
CA LYS A 123 6.60 6.59 1.37
C LYS A 123 5.21 7.19 1.35
N TRP A 124 4.49 6.96 0.25
CA TRP A 124 3.09 7.36 0.12
C TRP A 124 2.20 6.67 1.16
N LEU A 125 2.41 5.37 1.41
CA LEU A 125 1.64 4.64 2.41
C LEU A 125 1.84 5.24 3.81
N LEU A 126 3.10 5.48 4.19
CA LEU A 126 3.43 6.08 5.48
C LEU A 126 2.87 7.49 5.61
N SER A 127 2.82 8.29 4.55
CA SER A 127 2.26 9.65 4.62
C SER A 127 0.74 9.68 4.83
N ILE A 128 0.02 8.60 4.47
CA ILE A 128 -1.41 8.45 4.77
C ILE A 128 -1.63 7.95 6.21
N ILE A 129 -0.74 7.09 6.71
CA ILE A 129 -0.84 6.53 8.07
C ILE A 129 -0.44 7.56 9.13
N ASP A 130 0.64 8.31 8.88
CA ASP A 130 1.25 9.27 9.80
C ASP A 130 0.54 10.63 9.81
N GLY A 131 -0.80 10.63 9.84
CA GLY A 131 -1.68 11.79 9.68
C GLY A 131 -1.52 12.94 10.70
N GLU A 132 -0.42 12.99 11.45
CA GLU A 132 -0.10 13.98 12.47
C GLU A 132 0.40 15.33 11.91
N SER A 133 0.78 15.41 10.63
CA SER A 133 1.48 16.62 10.13
C SER A 133 0.60 17.84 9.81
N GLY A 134 -0.73 17.79 10.02
CA GLY A 134 -1.63 18.93 9.72
C GLY A 134 -1.50 19.48 8.29
N SER A 135 -0.94 18.68 7.37
CA SER A 135 -0.47 19.10 6.05
C SER A 135 -1.53 18.88 4.96
N GLY A 136 -2.78 18.61 5.34
CA GLY A 136 -3.87 18.29 4.42
C GLY A 136 -3.74 16.90 3.80
N ILE A 137 -4.61 16.63 2.83
CA ILE A 137 -4.71 15.31 2.17
C ILE A 137 -3.55 15.12 1.20
N ASN A 138 -2.79 14.03 1.37
CA ASN A 138 -1.68 13.70 0.48
C ASN A 138 -2.19 13.12 -0.85
N LEU A 139 -2.05 13.89 -1.93
CA LEU A 139 -2.43 13.48 -3.30
C LEU A 139 -1.24 13.00 -4.15
N ALA A 140 -0.11 12.66 -3.53
CA ALA A 140 1.02 12.09 -4.26
C ALA A 140 0.60 10.77 -4.93
N LEU A 141 1.14 10.53 -6.11
CA LEU A 141 0.85 9.33 -6.90
C LEU A 141 1.91 8.26 -6.59
N PRO A 142 1.58 7.18 -5.86
CA PRO A 142 2.50 6.08 -5.64
C PRO A 142 2.73 5.32 -6.95
N PRO A 143 3.96 4.84 -7.23
CA PRO A 143 4.27 4.02 -8.40
C PRO A 143 3.27 2.87 -8.69
N ILE A 144 2.75 2.20 -7.66
CA ILE A 144 1.76 1.11 -7.77
C ILE A 144 0.45 1.54 -8.42
N ALA A 145 0.08 2.82 -8.31
CA ALA A 145 -1.13 3.39 -8.88
C ALA A 145 -0.86 4.28 -10.11
N SER A 146 0.36 4.26 -10.65
CA SER A 146 0.76 5.10 -11.79
C SER A 146 -0.14 4.97 -13.03
N ASN A 147 -0.72 3.79 -13.25
CA ASN A 147 -1.62 3.53 -14.36
C ASN A 147 -3.09 3.90 -14.07
N ASP A 148 -3.45 4.17 -12.81
CA ASP A 148 -4.80 4.55 -12.40
C ASP A 148 -4.77 5.57 -11.25
N PRO A 149 -4.54 6.86 -11.56
CA PRO A 149 -4.46 7.91 -10.54
C PRO A 149 -5.71 8.04 -9.66
N ILE A 150 -6.88 7.66 -10.18
CA ILE A 150 -8.14 7.66 -9.43
C ILE A 150 -8.05 6.72 -8.22
N LEU A 151 -7.43 5.55 -8.38
CA LEU A 151 -7.24 4.60 -7.28
C LEU A 151 -6.42 5.23 -6.15
N SER A 152 -5.37 5.97 -6.50
CA SER A 152 -4.54 6.69 -5.52
C SER A 152 -5.34 7.72 -4.74
N TRP A 153 -6.14 8.54 -5.43
CA TRP A 153 -6.95 9.57 -4.78
C TRP A 153 -8.05 8.96 -3.90
N VAL A 154 -8.72 7.91 -4.38
CA VAL A 154 -9.69 7.16 -3.58
C VAL A 154 -9.04 6.61 -2.31
N TRP A 155 -7.83 6.07 -2.40
CA TRP A 155 -7.11 5.63 -1.20
C TRP A 155 -6.79 6.76 -0.23
N SER A 156 -6.26 7.88 -0.72
CA SER A 156 -5.95 9.05 0.11
C SER A 156 -7.19 9.59 0.80
N PHE A 157 -8.30 9.77 0.08
CA PHE A 157 -9.55 10.27 0.65
C PHE A 157 -10.14 9.31 1.69
N ILE A 158 -10.21 8.01 1.41
CA ILE A 158 -10.67 7.02 2.38
C ILE A 158 -9.77 7.00 3.62
N GLY A 159 -8.44 7.09 3.42
CA GLY A 159 -7.47 7.21 4.50
C GLY A 159 -7.73 8.42 5.40
N SER A 160 -7.97 9.60 4.80
CA SER A 160 -8.31 10.82 5.53
C SER A 160 -9.64 10.70 6.29
N ILE A 161 -10.67 10.07 5.72
CA ILE A 161 -11.96 9.85 6.41
C ILE A 161 -11.80 8.93 7.63
N GLN A 162 -10.97 7.89 7.51
CA GLN A 162 -10.75 6.91 8.58
C GLN A 162 -9.86 7.45 9.70
N MET A 163 -8.74 8.08 9.33
CA MET A 163 -7.61 8.32 10.23
C MET A 163 -7.31 9.80 10.47
N GLY A 164 -7.87 10.72 9.67
CA GLY A 164 -7.62 12.15 9.76
C GLY A 164 -8.38 12.86 10.89
N GLN A 165 -8.10 14.16 11.08
CA GLN A 165 -8.86 15.02 11.99
C GLN A 165 -10.20 15.42 11.37
N LEU A 166 -11.10 16.02 12.16
CA LEU A 166 -12.46 16.35 11.69
C LEU A 166 -12.47 17.13 10.36
N ASN A 167 -11.57 18.09 10.18
CA ASN A 167 -11.47 18.86 8.94
C ASN A 167 -11.01 17.98 7.76
N ASP A 168 -9.99 17.14 7.95
CA ASP A 168 -9.50 16.20 6.93
C ASP A 168 -10.59 15.17 6.55
N LYS A 169 -11.41 14.76 7.52
CA LYS A 169 -12.56 13.86 7.27
C LYS A 169 -13.61 14.53 6.40
N ILE A 170 -13.92 15.80 6.68
CA ILE A 170 -14.89 16.58 5.89
C ILE A 170 -14.34 16.81 4.48
N GLU A 171 -13.10 17.27 4.36
CA GLU A 171 -12.44 17.50 3.07
C GLU A 171 -12.36 16.21 2.25
N GLY A 172 -11.86 15.12 2.84
CA GLY A 172 -11.74 13.83 2.17
C GLY A 172 -13.10 13.27 1.74
N THR A 173 -14.16 13.51 2.53
CA THR A 173 -15.51 13.11 2.15
C THR A 173 -16.05 13.93 0.98
N ASN A 174 -15.82 15.25 0.96
CA ASN A 174 -16.26 16.12 -0.13
C ASN A 174 -15.55 15.78 -1.44
N GLU A 175 -14.24 15.54 -1.40
CA GLU A 175 -13.46 15.13 -2.57
C GLU A 175 -13.87 13.73 -3.07
N LEU A 176 -14.14 12.80 -2.16
CA LEU A 176 -14.68 11.48 -2.52
C LEU A 176 -16.07 11.59 -3.16
N ALA A 177 -16.92 12.49 -2.66
CA ALA A 177 -18.24 12.77 -3.24
C ALA A 177 -18.12 13.37 -4.65
N SER A 178 -17.17 14.30 -4.86
CA SER A 178 -16.85 14.87 -6.17
C SER A 178 -16.43 13.79 -7.18
N LEU A 179 -15.55 12.88 -6.77
CA LEU A 179 -15.16 11.74 -7.61
C LEU A 179 -16.35 10.82 -7.94
N ALA A 180 -17.29 10.65 -7.00
CA ALA A 180 -18.44 9.78 -7.17
C ALA A 180 -19.49 10.39 -8.11
N GLN A 181 -19.82 11.68 -7.97
CA GLN A 181 -21.02 12.33 -8.52
C GLN A 181 -21.47 11.78 -9.89
N ASP A 182 -20.61 11.87 -10.91
CA ASP A 182 -20.99 11.60 -12.30
C ASP A 182 -20.21 10.46 -12.97
N ASN A 183 -19.48 9.64 -12.21
CA ASN A 183 -18.63 8.59 -12.80
C ASN A 183 -18.82 7.22 -12.16
N ASP A 184 -19.50 6.32 -12.87
CA ASP A 184 -19.77 4.96 -12.39
C ASP A 184 -18.52 4.11 -12.15
N ARG A 185 -17.45 4.33 -12.91
CA ARG A 185 -16.16 3.66 -12.67
C ARG A 185 -15.60 4.11 -11.32
N ASN A 186 -15.64 5.40 -11.02
CA ASN A 186 -15.16 5.93 -9.74
C ASN A 186 -16.02 5.41 -8.59
N LYS A 187 -17.37 5.42 -8.72
CA LYS A 187 -18.27 4.84 -7.72
C LYS A 187 -17.93 3.39 -7.41
N LYS A 188 -17.64 2.59 -8.46
CA LYS A 188 -17.21 1.20 -8.31
C LYS A 188 -15.90 1.09 -7.53
N ILE A 189 -14.88 1.88 -7.89
CA ILE A 189 -13.59 1.88 -7.19
C ILE A 189 -13.78 2.27 -5.71
N ILE A 190 -14.58 3.29 -5.41
CA ILE A 190 -14.85 3.73 -4.03
C ILE A 190 -15.47 2.59 -3.20
N VAL A 191 -16.45 1.87 -3.74
CA VAL A 191 -17.09 0.74 -3.06
C VAL A 191 -16.11 -0.43 -2.92
N GLU A 192 -15.42 -0.78 -3.99
CA GLU A 192 -14.44 -1.89 -4.01
C GLU A 192 -13.28 -1.64 -3.06
N GLU A 193 -12.86 -0.39 -2.87
CA GLU A 193 -11.83 0.02 -1.93
C GLU A 193 -12.41 0.35 -0.53
N GLY A 194 -13.67 0.00 -0.27
CA GLY A 194 -14.23 0.00 1.10
C GLY A 194 -14.62 1.37 1.65
N GLY A 195 -14.91 2.35 0.78
CA GLY A 195 -15.29 3.71 1.19
C GLY A 195 -16.64 3.80 1.90
N VAL A 196 -17.54 2.82 1.76
CA VAL A 196 -18.90 2.88 2.36
C VAL A 196 -18.87 2.83 3.88
N SER A 197 -18.10 1.90 4.46
CA SER A 197 -18.00 1.72 5.92
C SER A 197 -17.59 3.01 6.67
N PRO A 198 -16.49 3.71 6.30
CA PRO A 198 -16.12 4.95 6.97
C PRO A 198 -17.11 6.10 6.76
N LEU A 199 -17.80 6.15 5.61
CA LEU A 199 -18.88 7.13 5.39
C LEU A 199 -20.08 6.88 6.32
N LEU A 200 -20.51 5.63 6.46
CA LEU A 200 -21.59 5.26 7.40
C LEU A 200 -21.20 5.56 8.85
N LYS A 201 -19.94 5.28 9.22
CA LYS A 201 -19.41 5.63 10.54
C LYS A 201 -19.44 7.14 10.76
N LEU A 202 -18.95 7.93 9.79
CA LEU A 202 -18.95 9.39 9.86
C LEU A 202 -20.38 9.94 9.97
N LEU A 203 -21.33 9.40 9.20
CA LEU A 203 -22.73 9.80 9.26
C LEU A 203 -23.36 9.55 10.64
N LYS A 204 -23.08 8.40 11.26
CA LYS A 204 -23.69 7.96 12.51
C LYS A 204 -23.04 8.55 13.76
N GLU A 205 -21.72 8.68 13.75
CA GLU A 205 -20.92 8.96 14.96
C GLU A 205 -20.38 10.39 15.01
N ALA A 206 -20.39 11.14 13.90
CA ALA A 206 -19.90 12.51 13.93
C ALA A 206 -20.86 13.45 14.69
N THR A 207 -20.28 14.33 15.50
CA THR A 207 -21.01 15.40 16.21
C THR A 207 -21.20 16.65 15.34
N SER A 208 -20.49 16.76 14.23
CA SER A 208 -20.55 17.90 13.31
C SER A 208 -21.60 17.67 12.22
N PRO A 209 -22.65 18.53 12.13
CA PRO A 209 -23.62 18.46 11.05
C PRO A 209 -22.98 18.54 9.66
N THR A 210 -21.92 19.33 9.51
CA THR A 210 -21.18 19.45 8.24
C THR A 210 -20.59 18.11 7.81
N ALA A 211 -20.00 17.36 8.76
CA ALA A 211 -19.46 16.03 8.47
C ALA A 211 -20.56 15.03 8.11
N GLN A 212 -21.69 15.08 8.81
CA GLN A 212 -22.84 14.23 8.52
C GLN A 212 -23.46 14.52 7.14
N ILE A 213 -23.60 15.79 6.77
CA ILE A 213 -24.11 16.21 5.46
C ILE A 213 -23.16 15.76 4.33
N ALA A 214 -21.84 15.94 4.51
CA ALA A 214 -20.85 15.47 3.54
C ALA A 214 -20.95 13.94 3.34
N ALA A 215 -21.03 13.18 4.44
CA ALA A 215 -21.15 11.73 4.41
C ALA A 215 -22.45 11.28 3.71
N ALA A 216 -23.59 11.87 4.07
CA ALA A 216 -24.88 11.59 3.46
C ALA A 216 -24.86 11.89 1.94
N THR A 217 -24.27 13.02 1.55
CA THR A 217 -24.15 13.41 0.14
C THR A 217 -23.33 12.39 -0.65
N CYS A 218 -22.17 11.99 -0.13
CA CYS A 218 -21.34 10.98 -0.79
C CYS A 218 -22.08 9.63 -0.91
N LEU A 219 -22.77 9.19 0.14
CA LEU A 219 -23.56 7.96 0.13
C LEU A 219 -24.69 8.02 -0.91
N CYS A 220 -25.38 9.15 -1.04
CA CYS A 220 -26.40 9.35 -2.06
C CYS A 220 -25.82 9.21 -3.49
N TYR A 221 -24.63 9.74 -3.75
CA TYR A 221 -23.99 9.58 -5.06
C TYR A 221 -23.60 8.13 -5.37
N LEU A 222 -23.23 7.35 -4.35
CA LEU A 222 -22.94 5.91 -4.48
C LEU A 222 -24.21 5.06 -4.67
N ALA A 223 -25.36 5.50 -4.17
CA ALA A 223 -26.63 4.77 -4.17
C ALA A 223 -27.39 4.83 -5.52
N ASN A 224 -26.69 4.75 -6.65
CA ASN A 224 -27.30 4.82 -7.98
C ASN A 224 -27.55 3.44 -8.64
N ASP A 225 -27.19 2.35 -7.97
CA ASP A 225 -27.44 0.97 -8.44
C ASP A 225 -27.77 0.04 -7.26
N LEU A 226 -28.55 -1.02 -7.54
CA LEU A 226 -29.04 -1.98 -6.53
C LEU A 226 -27.91 -2.70 -5.80
N GLU A 227 -26.81 -3.06 -6.47
CA GLU A 227 -25.67 -3.70 -5.82
C GLU A 227 -25.02 -2.75 -4.81
N ARG A 228 -24.87 -1.46 -5.17
CA ARG A 228 -24.29 -0.45 -4.29
C ARG A 228 -25.21 -0.12 -3.12
N VAL A 229 -26.52 -0.03 -3.36
CA VAL A 229 -27.51 0.15 -2.29
C VAL A 229 -27.39 -0.98 -1.26
N ARG A 230 -27.27 -2.24 -1.69
CA ARG A 230 -27.10 -3.39 -0.78
C ARG A 230 -25.83 -3.35 0.05
N VAL A 231 -24.79 -2.61 -0.37
CA VAL A 231 -23.57 -2.40 0.43
C VAL A 231 -23.79 -1.29 1.46
N ILE A 232 -24.70 -0.35 1.19
CA ILE A 232 -24.99 0.81 2.06
C ILE A 232 -25.98 0.46 3.18
N VAL A 233 -26.99 -0.37 2.93
CA VAL A 233 -28.02 -0.78 3.90
C VAL A 233 -27.75 -2.15 4.52
#